data_AF-T1APW0-F1
#
_entry.id   AF-T1APW0-F1
#
_cell.length_a   1.000
_cell.length_b   1.000
_cell.length_c   1.000
_cell.angle_alpha   90.00
_cell.angle_beta   90.00
_cell.angle_gamma   90.00
#
_symmetry.space_group_name_H-M   'P 1'
#
loop_
_entity.id
_entity.type
_entity.pdbx_description
1 polymer ?
#
loop_
_entity_poly.entity_id
_entity_poly.type
_entity_poly.pdbx_seq_one_letter_code
_entity_poly.pdbx_strand_id
1 'polypeptide(L)'
;MARQLHLSGSEIYAAMGNMNPSISRYARSSLIVKETEWEKILDFAIQKRVDLAFIGPDPVLATPLADSLIGKGIPTASPSMSAARIETDKIFMRDLLSRHRIPGNIENRAFDSGEECMRWISSNDGEFVVKPRGLTGGKGVKV
;
A
#
# COMPACT_ATOMS: atom_id res chain seq x y z
N MET A 1 -3.05 16.85 -1.75
CA MET A 1 -3.07 16.51 -3.19
C MET A 1 -4.29 17.08 -3.91
N ALA A 2 -5.52 16.63 -3.64
CA ALA A 2 -6.74 17.04 -4.36
C ALA A 2 -6.88 18.57 -4.55
N ARG A 3 -6.70 19.36 -3.49
CA ARG A 3 -6.71 20.83 -3.59
C ARG A 3 -5.70 21.38 -4.62
N GLN A 4 -4.49 20.83 -4.69
CA GLN A 4 -3.45 21.33 -5.59
C GLN A 4 -3.75 20.96 -7.05
N LEU A 5 -4.24 19.74 -7.29
CA LEU A 5 -4.71 19.33 -8.63
C LEU A 5 -5.90 20.18 -9.10
N HIS A 6 -6.79 20.56 -8.18
CA HIS A 6 -7.90 21.45 -8.51
C HIS A 6 -7.41 22.85 -8.86
N LEU A 7 -6.44 23.38 -8.11
CA LEU A 7 -5.84 24.68 -8.40
C LEU A 7 -5.04 24.71 -9.71
N SER A 8 -4.53 23.57 -10.20
CA SER A 8 -3.93 23.47 -11.53
C SER A 8 -4.95 23.36 -12.67
N GLY A 9 -6.26 23.38 -12.36
CA GLY A 9 -7.33 23.28 -13.36
C GLY A 9 -7.70 21.85 -13.77
N SER A 10 -7.20 20.83 -13.05
CA SER A 10 -7.53 19.43 -13.36
C SER A 10 -8.92 19.05 -12.86
N GLU A 11 -9.64 18.25 -13.65
CA GLU A 11 -10.85 17.59 -13.19
C GLU A 11 -10.48 16.38 -12.31
N ILE A 12 -11.10 16.28 -11.12
CA ILE A 12 -10.76 15.25 -10.15
C ILE A 12 -11.90 14.25 -10.04
N TYR A 13 -11.57 12.97 -10.13
CA TYR A 13 -12.43 11.86 -9.77
C TYR A 13 -11.79 11.10 -8.61
N ALA A 14 -12.60 10.69 -7.63
CA ALA A 14 -12.05 10.09 -6.41
C ALA A 14 -12.73 8.77 -6.08
N ALA A 15 -11.95 7.71 -5.89
CA ALA A 15 -12.40 6.45 -5.29
C ALA A 15 -11.87 6.39 -3.85
N MET A 16 -12.75 6.17 -2.87
CA MET A 16 -12.39 6.23 -1.44
C MET A 16 -13.25 5.31 -0.58
N GLY A 17 -12.69 4.71 0.47
CA GLY A 17 -13.42 3.82 1.39
C GLY A 17 -14.54 4.52 2.18
N ASN A 18 -14.41 5.82 2.40
CA ASN A 18 -15.42 6.65 3.06
C ASN A 18 -15.48 8.04 2.42
N MET A 19 -16.64 8.69 2.50
CA MET A 19 -16.82 10.04 1.97
C MET A 19 -15.97 11.04 2.75
N ASN A 20 -14.85 11.48 2.16
CA ASN A 20 -13.95 12.46 2.76
C ASN A 20 -14.29 13.87 2.26
N PRO A 21 -14.90 14.75 3.08
CA PRO A 21 -15.33 16.08 2.65
C PRO A 21 -14.18 16.97 2.14
N SER A 22 -12.94 16.71 2.55
CA SER A 22 -11.78 17.46 2.08
C SER A 22 -11.36 17.11 0.65
N ILE A 23 -11.71 15.90 0.18
CA ILE A 23 -11.48 15.42 -1.18
C ILE A 23 -12.72 15.69 -2.03
N SER A 24 -13.90 15.30 -1.54
CA SER A 24 -15.16 15.37 -2.29
C SER A 24 -15.53 16.79 -2.72
N ARG A 25 -15.13 17.82 -1.96
CA ARG A 25 -15.36 19.22 -2.34
C ARG A 25 -14.65 19.65 -3.63
N TYR A 26 -13.59 18.95 -4.01
CA TYR A 26 -12.81 19.22 -5.23
C TYR A 26 -13.07 18.18 -6.33
N ALA A 27 -13.70 17.05 -5.99
CA ALA A 27 -13.97 15.97 -6.92
C ALA A 27 -15.29 16.21 -7.66
N ARG A 28 -15.26 16.08 -8.99
CA ARG A 28 -16.45 16.14 -9.84
C ARG A 28 -17.40 14.96 -9.56
N SER A 29 -16.85 13.80 -9.24
CA SER A 29 -17.60 12.61 -8.86
C SER A 29 -16.75 11.74 -7.96
N SER A 30 -17.39 11.09 -6.99
CA SER A 30 -16.75 10.17 -6.06
C SER A 30 -17.40 8.79 -6.13
N LEU A 31 -16.58 7.75 -6.05
CA LEU A 31 -16.99 6.36 -5.87
C LEU A 31 -16.65 5.96 -4.43
N ILE A 32 -17.65 5.52 -3.67
CA ILE A 32 -17.43 4.93 -2.34
C ILE A 32 -17.26 3.41 -2.51
N VAL A 33 -16.06 2.93 -2.21
CA VAL A 33 -15.63 1.55 -2.48
C VAL A 33 -14.46 1.19 -1.58
N LYS A 34 -14.38 -0.06 -1.12
CA LYS A 34 -13.20 -0.49 -0.36
C LYS A 34 -11.98 -0.47 -1.28
N GLU A 35 -10.84 -0.06 -0.75
CA GLU A 35 -9.59 0.06 -1.49
C GLU A 35 -9.16 -1.27 -2.13
N THR A 36 -9.52 -2.39 -1.51
CA THR A 36 -9.23 -3.73 -2.02
C THR A 36 -10.16 -4.21 -3.14
N GLU A 37 -11.30 -3.54 -3.38
CA GLU A 37 -12.21 -3.82 -4.49
C GLU A 37 -11.71 -3.13 -5.77
N TRP A 38 -10.46 -3.42 -6.14
CA TRP A 38 -9.70 -2.71 -7.16
C TRP A 38 -10.33 -2.77 -8.57
N GLU A 39 -11.06 -3.84 -8.89
CA GLU A 39 -11.74 -3.99 -10.18
C GLU A 39 -12.77 -2.87 -10.40
N LYS A 40 -13.54 -2.53 -9.34
CA LYS A 40 -14.51 -1.44 -9.38
C LYS A 40 -13.83 -0.07 -9.55
N ILE A 41 -12.63 0.09 -8.97
CA ILE A 41 -11.83 1.31 -9.10
C ILE A 41 -11.29 1.45 -10.53
N LEU A 42 -10.81 0.34 -11.11
CA LEU A 42 -10.36 0.27 -12.50
C LEU A 42 -11.49 0.64 -13.47
N ASP A 43 -12.67 0.01 -13.31
CA ASP A 43 -13.84 0.30 -14.15
C ASP A 43 -14.26 1.76 -14.04
N PHE A 44 -14.23 2.33 -12.84
CA PHE A 44 -14.52 3.74 -12.61
C PHE A 44 -13.52 4.65 -13.33
N ALA A 45 -12.22 4.36 -13.25
CA ALA A 45 -11.19 5.12 -13.94
C ALA A 45 -11.38 5.10 -15.47
N ILE A 46 -11.69 3.92 -16.04
CA ILE A 46 -11.97 3.75 -17.47
C ILE A 46 -13.24 4.52 -17.86
N GLN A 47 -14.32 4.37 -17.10
CA GLN A 47 -15.60 5.04 -17.36
C GLN A 47 -15.45 6.57 -17.35
N LYS A 48 -14.63 7.10 -16.44
CA LYS A 48 -14.35 8.53 -16.33
C LYS A 48 -13.29 9.03 -17.30
N ARG A 49 -12.62 8.12 -18.04
CA ARG A 49 -11.56 8.45 -19.01
C ARG A 49 -10.46 9.30 -18.38
N VAL A 50 -9.97 8.88 -17.22
CA VAL A 50 -8.92 9.62 -16.50
C VAL A 50 -7.60 9.57 -17.28
N ASP A 51 -6.90 10.70 -17.34
CA ASP A 51 -5.61 10.81 -18.03
C ASP A 51 -4.43 10.39 -17.14
N LEU A 52 -4.61 10.36 -15.83
CA LEU A 52 -3.59 10.03 -14.83
C LEU A 52 -4.25 9.53 -13.54
N ALA A 53 -3.71 8.46 -12.97
CA ALA A 53 -4.15 7.92 -11.69
C ALA A 53 -3.12 8.17 -10.58
N PHE A 54 -3.59 8.57 -9.40
CA PHE A 54 -2.80 8.62 -8.17
C PHE A 54 -3.37 7.62 -7.18
N ILE A 55 -2.53 6.73 -6.67
CA ILE A 55 -2.92 5.65 -5.77
C ILE A 55 -2.29 5.92 -4.41
N GLY A 56 -3.13 5.98 -3.37
CA GLY A 56 -2.71 6.44 -2.05
C GLY A 56 -2.63 5.34 -0.98
N PRO A 57 -3.77 4.80 -0.52
CA PRO A 57 -3.79 4.01 0.73
C PRO A 57 -3.02 2.69 0.62
N ASP A 58 -2.21 2.36 1.63
CA ASP A 58 -1.35 1.17 1.66
C ASP A 58 -2.06 -0.14 1.24
N PRO A 59 -3.32 -0.44 1.64
CA PRO A 59 -3.97 -1.70 1.27
C PRO A 59 -4.10 -1.94 -0.23
N VAL A 60 -4.22 -0.87 -1.03
CA VAL A 60 -4.37 -1.00 -2.49
C VAL A 60 -3.05 -1.37 -3.17
N LEU A 61 -1.90 -1.08 -2.52
CA LEU A 61 -0.57 -1.41 -3.05
C LEU A 61 -0.35 -2.93 -3.11
N ALA A 62 -1.11 -3.69 -2.32
CA ALA A 62 -1.13 -5.15 -2.35
C ALA A 62 -2.07 -5.72 -3.45
N THR A 63 -2.64 -4.87 -4.32
CA THR A 63 -3.56 -5.26 -5.40
C THR A 63 -2.92 -4.99 -6.77
N PRO A 64 -3.41 -5.60 -7.86
CA PRO A 64 -2.89 -5.36 -9.21
C PRO A 64 -3.43 -4.05 -9.84
N LEU A 65 -4.04 -3.14 -9.06
CA LEU A 65 -4.66 -1.92 -9.60
C LEU A 65 -3.69 -1.08 -10.43
N ALA A 66 -2.49 -0.83 -9.90
CA ALA A 66 -1.48 -0.01 -10.57
C ALA A 66 -1.06 -0.63 -11.91
N ASP A 67 -0.68 -1.91 -11.90
CA ASP A 67 -0.29 -2.65 -13.10
C ASP A 67 -1.45 -2.72 -14.12
N SER A 68 -2.68 -2.85 -13.63
CA SER A 68 -3.88 -2.94 -14.46
C SER A 68 -4.24 -1.62 -15.13
N LEU A 69 -4.12 -0.48 -14.43
CA LEU A 69 -4.29 0.86 -15.02
C LEU A 69 -3.23 1.14 -16.09
N ILE A 70 -1.97 0.82 -15.80
CA ILE A 70 -0.86 0.95 -16.76
C ILE A 70 -1.12 0.06 -17.98
N GLY A 71 -1.55 -1.18 -17.79
CA GLY A 71 -1.91 -2.11 -18.87
C GLY A 71 -3.11 -1.64 -19.72
N LYS A 72 -3.94 -0.73 -19.20
CA LYS A 72 -5.03 -0.07 -19.94
C LYS A 72 -4.61 1.27 -20.56
N GLY A 73 -3.33 1.63 -20.48
CA GLY A 73 -2.79 2.87 -21.04
C GLY A 73 -3.06 4.10 -20.19
N ILE A 74 -3.42 3.94 -18.91
CA ILE A 74 -3.59 5.05 -17.96
C ILE A 74 -2.28 5.19 -17.16
N PRO A 75 -1.49 6.27 -17.39
CA PRO A 75 -0.34 6.59 -16.56
C PRO A 75 -0.73 6.58 -15.08
N THR A 76 0.11 5.97 -14.23
CA THR A 76 -0.21 5.76 -12.82
C THR A 76 0.97 6.14 -11.94
N ALA A 77 0.75 7.07 -11.02
CA ALA A 77 1.68 7.45 -9.97
C ALA A 77 1.50 6.50 -8.77
N SER A 78 2.13 5.33 -8.88
CA SER A 78 2.15 4.27 -7.87
C SER A 78 3.27 3.29 -8.20
N PRO A 79 3.89 2.61 -7.22
CA PRO A 79 4.69 1.43 -7.53
C PRO A 79 3.81 0.34 -8.19
N SER A 80 4.45 -0.52 -8.99
CA SER A 80 3.85 -1.80 -9.38
C SER A 80 3.61 -2.67 -8.15
N MET A 81 2.71 -3.65 -8.25
CA MET A 81 2.47 -4.62 -7.18
C MET A 81 3.77 -5.35 -6.78
N SER A 82 4.65 -5.63 -7.75
CA SER A 82 5.96 -6.25 -7.49
C SER A 82 6.91 -5.34 -6.73
N ALA A 83 6.93 -4.03 -7.04
CA ALA A 83 7.77 -3.05 -6.35
C ALA A 83 7.23 -2.71 -4.95
N ALA A 84 5.90 -2.69 -4.79
CA ALA A 84 5.22 -2.45 -3.52
C ALA A 84 5.54 -3.51 -2.45
N ARG A 85 6.11 -4.67 -2.83
CA ARG A 85 6.57 -5.71 -1.89
C ARG A 85 7.54 -5.21 -0.84
N ILE A 86 8.30 -4.15 -1.12
CA ILE A 86 9.18 -3.53 -0.12
C ILE A 86 8.41 -3.03 1.11
N GLU A 87 7.14 -2.68 0.95
CA GLU A 87 6.25 -2.23 2.03
C GLU A 87 5.29 -3.34 2.48
N THR A 88 4.76 -4.12 1.52
CA THR A 88 3.71 -5.12 1.80
C THR A 88 4.25 -6.43 2.36
N ASP A 89 5.55 -6.75 2.17
CA ASP A 89 6.20 -7.94 2.71
C ASP A 89 7.50 -7.57 3.44
N LYS A 90 7.44 -7.54 4.78
CA LYS A 90 8.61 -7.17 5.59
C LYS A 90 9.77 -8.13 5.44
N ILE A 91 9.53 -9.41 5.15
CA ILE A 91 10.62 -10.37 4.94
C ILE A 91 11.33 -10.04 3.63
N PHE A 92 10.56 -9.81 2.56
CA PHE A 92 11.12 -9.37 1.28
C PHE A 92 11.97 -8.11 1.44
N MET A 93 11.50 -7.13 2.21
CA MET A 93 12.28 -5.93 2.53
C MET A 93 13.60 -6.29 3.24
N ARG A 94 13.56 -7.12 4.31
CA ARG A 94 14.76 -7.55 5.04
C ARG A 94 15.77 -8.26 4.14
N ASP A 95 15.29 -9.15 3.28
CA ASP A 95 16.12 -9.87 2.32
C ASP A 95 16.72 -8.93 1.27
N LEU A 96 15.95 -7.94 0.81
CA LEU A 96 16.44 -6.92 -0.13
C LEU A 96 17.58 -6.10 0.50
N LEU A 97 17.40 -5.63 1.75
CA LEU A 97 18.42 -4.88 2.46
C LEU A 97 19.69 -5.72 2.68
N SER A 98 19.54 -6.98 3.09
CA SER A 98 20.66 -7.92 3.27
C SER A 98 21.42 -8.17 1.96
N ARG A 99 20.70 -8.52 0.88
CA ARG A 99 21.31 -8.82 -0.43
C ARG A 99 22.12 -7.65 -0.97
N HIS A 100 21.64 -6.43 -0.76
CA HIS A 100 22.30 -5.21 -1.25
C HIS A 100 23.22 -4.54 -0.21
N ARG A 101 23.44 -5.17 0.96
CA ARG A 101 24.28 -4.64 2.05
C ARG A 101 23.89 -3.21 2.45
N ILE A 102 22.59 -2.91 2.46
CA ILE A 102 22.09 -1.61 2.87
C ILE A 102 22.23 -1.49 4.39
N PRO A 103 22.88 -0.43 4.92
CA PRO A 103 23.06 -0.25 6.35
C PRO A 103 21.72 -0.10 7.08
N GLY A 104 21.67 -0.47 8.36
CA GLY A 104 20.47 -0.38 9.20
C GLY A 104 19.57 -1.62 9.16
N ASN A 105 19.96 -2.69 8.47
CA ASN A 105 19.28 -3.97 8.58
C ASN A 105 19.70 -4.69 9.87
N ILE A 106 18.80 -4.72 10.85
CA ILE A 106 19.01 -5.44 12.11
C ILE A 106 18.81 -6.94 11.94
N GLU A 107 19.37 -7.74 12.85
CA GLU A 107 19.10 -9.17 12.92
C GLU A 107 17.59 -9.41 13.02
N ASN A 108 17.10 -10.34 12.21
CA ASN A 108 15.68 -10.61 12.10
C ASN A 108 15.47 -12.08 11.74
N ARG A 109 14.32 -12.60 12.15
CA ARG A 109 13.86 -13.96 11.86
C ARG A 109 12.36 -13.94 11.61
N ALA A 110 11.92 -14.75 10.66
CA ALA A 110 10.51 -14.96 10.36
C ALA A 110 10.04 -16.30 10.94
N PHE A 111 8.78 -16.35 11.34
CA PHE A 111 8.11 -17.53 11.86
C PHE A 111 6.74 -17.67 11.22
N ASP A 112 6.33 -18.89 10.91
CA ASP A 112 5.01 -19.17 10.34
C ASP A 112 3.96 -19.46 11.43
N SER A 113 4.39 -19.68 12.68
CA SER A 113 3.51 -19.84 13.84
C SER A 113 3.92 -18.98 15.04
N GLY A 114 2.93 -18.56 15.81
CA GLY A 114 3.15 -17.86 17.08
C GLY A 114 3.89 -18.73 18.10
N GLU A 115 3.66 -20.04 18.10
CA GLU A 115 4.33 -20.99 18.99
C GLU A 115 5.82 -21.11 18.71
N GLU A 116 6.23 -21.17 17.43
CA GLU A 116 7.65 -21.15 17.05
C GLU A 116 8.32 -19.83 17.44
N CYS A 117 7.65 -18.70 17.18
CA CYS A 117 8.13 -17.38 17.57
C CYS A 117 8.35 -17.30 19.09
N MET A 118 7.35 -17.71 19.88
CA MET A 118 7.43 -17.71 21.34
C MET A 118 8.51 -18.65 21.87
N ARG A 119 8.63 -19.87 21.33
CA ARG A 119 9.72 -20.79 21.71
C ARG A 119 11.08 -20.21 21.45
N TRP A 120 11.26 -19.53 20.30
CA TRP A 120 12.52 -18.88 19.97
C TRP A 120 12.81 -17.71 20.91
N ILE A 121 11.85 -16.81 21.14
CA ILE A 121 12.00 -15.68 22.07
C ILE A 121 12.37 -16.19 23.48
N SER A 122 11.66 -17.21 23.99
CA SER A 122 11.93 -17.77 25.32
C SER A 122 13.29 -18.46 25.47
N SER A 123 13.94 -18.81 24.36
CA SER A 123 15.23 -19.51 24.35
C SER A 123 16.43 -18.59 24.04
N ASN A 124 16.19 -17.29 23.84
CA ASN A 124 17.23 -16.31 23.49
C ASN A 124 17.11 -15.10 24.40
N ASP A 125 18.24 -14.60 24.90
CA ASP A 125 18.28 -13.37 25.69
C ASP A 125 18.24 -12.13 24.77
N GLY A 126 17.49 -11.10 25.16
CA GLY A 126 17.46 -9.81 24.47
C GLY A 126 16.11 -9.11 24.50
N GLU A 127 16.08 -7.91 23.91
CA GLU A 127 14.85 -7.18 23.61
C GLU A 127 14.42 -7.47 22.18
N PHE A 128 13.14 -7.81 21.98
CA PHE A 128 12.63 -8.25 20.70
C PHE A 128 11.48 -7.36 20.24
N VAL A 129 11.42 -7.07 18.94
CA VAL A 129 10.27 -6.40 18.33
C VAL A 129 9.54 -7.39 17.44
N VAL A 130 8.31 -7.74 17.82
CA VAL A 130 7.45 -8.64 17.04
C VAL A 130 6.60 -7.84 16.07
N LYS A 131 6.65 -8.21 14.79
CA LYS A 131 5.89 -7.55 13.72
C LYS A 131 5.21 -8.59 12.81
N PRO A 132 3.95 -8.37 12.40
CA PRO A 132 3.32 -9.19 11.37
C PRO A 132 4.01 -8.97 10.03
N ARG A 133 4.05 -10.02 9.21
CA ARG A 133 4.68 -9.99 7.88
C ARG A 133 4.05 -8.92 6.97
N GLY A 134 2.72 -8.91 6.88
CA GLY A 134 1.96 -8.03 5.99
C GLY A 134 1.57 -6.67 6.57
N LEU A 135 0.71 -5.96 5.83
CA LEU A 135 0.12 -4.69 6.24
C LEU A 135 -0.91 -4.89 7.36
N THR A 136 -0.79 -4.12 8.44
CA THR A 136 -1.75 -4.13 9.56
C THR A 136 -2.15 -2.72 10.00
N GLY A 137 -2.10 -1.76 9.07
CA GLY A 137 -2.47 -0.35 9.32
C GLY A 137 -1.71 0.29 10.49
N GLY A 138 -0.43 -0.04 10.66
CA GLY A 138 0.42 0.49 11.73
C GLY A 138 0.19 -0.10 13.13
N LYS A 139 -0.77 -1.01 13.33
CA LYS A 139 -1.15 -1.52 14.66
C LYS A 139 -0.55 -2.88 15.05
N GLY A 140 0.35 -3.41 14.24
CA GLY A 140 0.87 -4.77 14.40
C GLY A 140 2.18 -4.88 15.18
N VAL A 141 2.83 -3.77 15.52
CA VAL A 141 4.14 -3.80 16.15
C VAL A 141 3.99 -3.93 17.67
N LYS A 142 4.69 -4.91 18.24
CA LYS A 142 4.89 -5.06 19.69
C LYS A 142 6.38 -4.97 19.98
N VAL A 143 6.73 -4.16 20.96
CA VAL A 143 8.06 -4.10 21.60
C VAL A 143 7.97 -4.86 22.90
#